data_AF-A0A1A8NJZ3-F1
#
_entry.id   AF-A0A1A8NJZ3-F1
#
_cell.length_a   1.000
_cell.length_b   1.000
_cell.length_c   1.000
_cell.angle_alpha   90.00
_cell.angle_beta   90.00
_cell.angle_gamma   90.00
#
_symmetry.space_group_name_H-M   'P 1'
#
loop_
_entity.id
_entity.type
_entity.pdbx_description
1 polymer ?
#
loop_
_entity_poly.entity_id
_entity_poly.type
_entity_poly.pdbx_seq_one_letter_code
_entity_poly.pdbx_strand_id
1 'polypeptide(L)'
;ISCPSVLETFSVIQVEFLRMVCERPEPALCARLSTLLLDFMQCTPRDKSGVLFCQQLVRTISCFQCFASQEQELREYVGQVMKVSTLLQNIWKAEPATLLPSLQEVFAIISSTDPSFDPSIALASLVQHIPIQMITVLIKSLTTDQNVRDASMTKALCRMIDWLSWPLAQHVDTWVVALLKGLAAVQKFTILIDVTLLKIELVFNRLWYPIVRQGALAVLSHMLLSFQHSPEAFHLVVPHVVNLVESLRTDGLPTSKAFLLQFTELMHCMMYQYSGFPDLYDHILEAIKDLPKPSEEKIKLVLNQSAWTSQSNSFASSLSKQTGKSETGKTGLINLGNTCYMNSIIQTLFMATDFRRHVLSLHLNSSNTLMKKIQLLFAFLAHTQRVA
;
A
#
# COMPACT_ATOMS: atom_id res chain seq x y z
N ILE A 1 -28.63 26.90 26.02
CA ILE A 1 -27.45 27.45 26.73
C ILE A 1 -27.99 28.46 27.72
N SER A 2 -28.17 28.05 28.97
CA SER A 2 -29.08 28.74 29.92
C SER A 2 -28.39 29.22 31.20
N CYS A 3 -27.07 29.07 31.32
CA CYS A 3 -26.27 29.49 32.47
C CYS A 3 -24.89 30.01 32.02
N PRO A 4 -24.43 31.19 32.51
CA PRO A 4 -23.12 31.76 32.18
C PRO A 4 -21.92 30.85 32.54
N SER A 5 -22.04 30.07 33.62
CA SER A 5 -21.01 29.12 34.08
C SER A 5 -20.68 28.04 33.05
N VAL A 6 -21.57 27.77 32.09
CA VAL A 6 -21.34 26.79 31.03
C VAL A 6 -20.19 27.21 30.11
N LEU A 7 -19.94 28.51 29.94
CA LEU A 7 -18.85 29.02 29.10
C LEU A 7 -17.47 28.75 29.73
N GLU A 8 -17.35 28.89 31.06
CA GLU A 8 -16.13 28.56 31.80
C GLU A 8 -15.89 27.04 31.81
N THR A 9 -16.96 26.25 31.91
CA THR A 9 -16.86 24.80 31.79
C THR A 9 -16.34 24.37 30.42
N PHE A 10 -16.74 25.02 29.33
CA PHE A 10 -16.24 24.68 27.99
C PHE A 10 -14.74 24.90 27.83
N SER A 11 -14.18 25.99 28.37
CA SER A 11 -12.74 26.26 28.25
C SER A 11 -11.90 25.26 29.04
N VAL A 12 -12.34 24.87 30.24
CA VAL A 12 -11.69 23.81 31.04
C VAL A 12 -11.74 22.47 30.30
N ILE A 13 -12.91 22.12 29.74
CA ILE A 13 -13.10 20.88 29.01
C ILE A 13 -12.21 20.81 27.76
N GLN A 14 -12.02 21.91 27.03
CA GLN A 14 -11.12 21.94 25.86
C GLN A 14 -9.69 21.53 26.23
N VAL A 15 -9.15 22.08 27.32
CA VAL A 15 -7.79 21.76 27.79
C VAL A 15 -7.72 20.30 28.23
N GLU A 16 -8.73 19.83 28.93
CA GLU A 16 -8.77 18.48 29.47
C GLU A 16 -8.88 17.41 28.38
N PHE A 17 -9.70 17.64 27.34
CA PHE A 17 -9.77 16.72 26.21
C PHE A 17 -8.44 16.59 25.47
N LEU A 18 -7.72 17.70 25.29
CA LEU A 18 -6.39 17.66 24.69
C LEU A 18 -5.43 16.84 25.56
N ARG A 19 -5.43 17.07 26.88
CA ARG A 19 -4.62 16.27 27.83
C ARG A 19 -4.96 14.79 27.73
N MET A 20 -6.24 14.44 27.77
CA MET A 20 -6.70 13.05 27.69
C MET A 20 -6.26 12.38 26.40
N VAL A 21 -6.37 13.03 25.25
CA VAL A 21 -5.93 12.44 23.97
C VAL A 21 -4.40 12.29 23.90
N CYS A 22 -3.63 13.16 24.55
CA CYS A 22 -2.18 12.97 24.69
C CYS A 22 -1.81 11.70 25.48
N GLU A 23 -2.68 11.26 26.39
CA GLU A 23 -2.48 10.06 27.22
C GLU A 23 -2.81 8.75 26.50
N ARG A 24 -3.19 8.79 25.22
CA ARG A 24 -3.48 7.61 24.37
C ARG A 24 -4.59 6.73 24.97
N PRO A 25 -5.81 7.26 25.14
CA PRO A 25 -6.91 6.53 25.76
C PRO A 25 -7.33 5.34 24.91
N GLU A 26 -7.83 4.30 25.56
CA GLU A 26 -8.42 3.13 24.91
C GLU A 26 -9.58 3.51 23.97
N PRO A 27 -9.86 2.71 22.91
CA PRO A 27 -10.88 3.01 21.91
C PRO A 27 -12.26 3.31 22.51
N ALA A 28 -12.66 2.56 23.55
CA ALA A 28 -13.95 2.73 24.20
C ALA A 28 -14.10 4.05 24.96
N LEU A 29 -13.02 4.54 25.58
CA LEU A 29 -13.01 5.86 26.21
C LEU A 29 -13.01 6.94 25.14
N CYS A 30 -12.12 6.82 24.14
CA CYS A 30 -12.02 7.77 23.05
C CYS A 30 -13.36 7.93 22.29
N ALA A 31 -14.11 6.86 22.07
CA ALA A 31 -15.43 6.88 21.45
C ALA A 31 -16.51 7.60 22.29
N ARG A 32 -16.44 7.47 23.63
CA ARG A 32 -17.33 8.21 24.54
C ARG A 32 -17.00 9.70 24.56
N LEU A 33 -15.70 10.04 24.64
CA LEU A 33 -15.24 11.42 24.48
C LEU A 33 -15.69 12.01 23.14
N SER A 34 -15.60 11.23 22.07
CA SER A 34 -16.04 11.64 20.74
C SER A 34 -17.53 11.92 20.67
N THR A 35 -18.34 11.10 21.34
CA THR A 35 -19.79 11.30 21.39
C THR A 35 -20.13 12.61 22.12
N LEU A 36 -19.47 12.88 23.25
CA LEU A 36 -19.65 14.13 23.99
C LEU A 36 -19.25 15.36 23.15
N LEU A 37 -18.12 15.30 22.45
CA LEU A 37 -17.68 16.38 21.57
C LEU A 37 -18.60 16.58 20.36
N LEU A 38 -19.19 15.51 19.84
CA LEU A 38 -20.20 15.59 18.78
C LEU A 38 -21.47 16.34 19.23
N ASP A 39 -21.92 16.09 20.46
CA ASP A 39 -23.06 16.78 21.05
C ASP A 39 -22.73 18.24 21.45
N PHE A 40 -21.49 18.50 21.86
CA PHE A 40 -21.02 19.79 22.36
C PHE A 40 -19.76 20.28 21.64
N MET A 41 -19.88 20.65 20.37
CA MET A 41 -18.78 21.14 19.53
C MET A 41 -18.04 22.37 20.08
N GLN A 42 -18.64 23.10 21.03
CA GLN A 42 -17.99 24.20 21.73
C GLN A 42 -16.83 23.73 22.63
N CYS A 43 -16.83 22.46 23.02
CA CYS A 43 -15.79 21.83 23.84
C CYS A 43 -14.57 21.36 23.03
N THR A 44 -14.61 21.44 21.70
CA THR A 44 -13.47 21.05 20.85
C THR A 44 -12.38 22.12 20.90
N PRO A 45 -11.10 21.75 21.10
CA PRO A 45 -9.98 22.69 21.00
C PRO A 45 -9.95 23.39 19.64
N ARG A 46 -9.64 24.69 19.61
CA ARG A 46 -9.64 25.52 18.39
C ARG A 46 -8.24 26.06 18.07
N ASP A 47 -8.09 26.57 16.85
CA ASP A 47 -6.88 27.23 16.36
C ASP A 47 -5.65 26.30 16.49
N LYS A 48 -4.54 26.80 17.03
CA LYS A 48 -3.31 26.02 17.25
C LYS A 48 -3.55 24.78 18.11
N SER A 49 -4.41 24.89 19.12
CA SER A 49 -4.77 23.76 19.99
C SER A 49 -5.64 22.73 19.26
N GLY A 50 -6.46 23.16 18.29
CA GLY A 50 -7.23 22.29 17.41
C GLY A 50 -6.34 21.46 16.49
N VAL A 51 -5.33 22.08 15.87
CA VAL A 51 -4.32 21.36 15.08
C VAL A 51 -3.61 20.30 15.92
N LEU A 52 -3.11 20.69 17.10
CA LEU A 52 -2.44 19.75 18.01
C LEU A 52 -3.38 18.62 18.45
N PHE A 53 -4.63 18.94 18.80
CA PHE A 53 -5.63 17.95 19.18
C PHE A 53 -5.83 16.91 18.08
N CYS A 54 -6.02 17.33 16.83
CA CYS A 54 -6.18 16.41 15.71
C CYS A 54 -4.96 15.52 15.49
N GLN A 55 -3.74 16.08 15.57
CA GLN A 55 -2.50 15.28 15.46
C GLN A 55 -2.38 14.24 16.59
N GLN A 56 -2.69 14.63 17.83
CA GLN A 56 -2.68 13.70 18.96
C GLN A 56 -3.79 12.66 18.85
N LEU A 57 -4.93 12.99 18.28
CA LEU A 57 -6.01 12.03 18.04
C LEU A 57 -5.62 11.01 16.98
N VAL A 58 -4.97 11.44 15.89
CA VAL A 58 -4.39 10.53 14.88
C VAL A 58 -3.38 9.58 15.51
N ARG A 59 -2.45 10.07 16.33
CA ARG A 59 -1.49 9.23 17.07
C ARG A 59 -2.19 8.26 18.03
N THR A 60 -3.27 8.68 18.66
CA THR A 60 -4.09 7.82 19.53
C THR A 60 -4.74 6.68 18.73
N ILE A 61 -5.36 7.00 17.58
CA ILE A 61 -5.94 5.98 16.69
C ILE A 61 -4.86 5.00 16.22
N SER A 62 -3.64 5.47 15.97
CA SER A 62 -2.53 4.59 15.60
C SER A 62 -2.10 3.61 16.69
N CYS A 63 -2.51 3.81 17.94
CA CYS A 63 -2.27 2.89 19.05
C CYS A 63 -3.46 1.99 19.36
N PHE A 64 -4.60 2.13 18.67
CA PHE A 64 -5.79 1.32 18.96
C PHE A 64 -5.55 -0.16 18.67
N GLN A 65 -5.88 -1.00 19.65
CA GLN A 65 -5.75 -2.44 19.54
C GLN A 65 -7.05 -3.11 19.99
N CYS A 66 -7.32 -4.28 19.42
CA CYS A 66 -8.42 -5.13 19.82
C CYS A 66 -7.91 -6.56 19.87
N PHE A 67 -7.82 -7.12 21.08
CA PHE A 67 -7.38 -8.50 21.31
C PHE A 67 -8.54 -9.49 21.40
N ALA A 68 -9.76 -9.01 21.16
CA ALA A 68 -10.97 -9.82 21.17
C ALA A 68 -10.97 -10.82 20.01
N SER A 69 -11.39 -12.04 20.30
CA SER A 69 -11.72 -13.06 19.30
C SER A 69 -13.23 -13.16 19.03
N GLN A 70 -14.05 -12.54 19.88
CA GLN A 70 -15.51 -12.60 19.77
C GLN A 70 -16.01 -11.59 18.74
N GLU A 71 -16.90 -12.02 17.86
CA GLU A 71 -17.46 -11.18 16.79
C GLU A 71 -18.14 -9.92 17.34
N GLN A 72 -18.87 -10.03 18.46
CA GLN A 72 -19.55 -8.89 19.06
C GLN A 72 -18.55 -7.80 19.49
N GLU A 73 -17.49 -8.17 20.21
CA GLU A 73 -16.45 -7.25 20.66
C GLU A 73 -15.70 -6.60 19.48
N LEU A 74 -15.45 -7.37 18.41
CA LEU A 74 -14.87 -6.83 17.18
C LEU A 74 -15.77 -5.79 16.51
N ARG A 75 -17.09 -6.05 16.44
CA ARG A 75 -18.07 -5.09 15.90
C ARG A 75 -18.13 -3.84 16.78
N GLU A 76 -18.10 -4.00 18.10
CA GLU A 76 -18.07 -2.88 19.05
C GLU A 76 -16.81 -2.04 18.88
N TYR A 77 -15.64 -2.67 18.77
CA TYR A 77 -14.37 -2.00 18.49
C TYR A 77 -14.42 -1.19 17.19
N VAL A 78 -14.89 -1.80 16.08
CA VAL A 78 -15.04 -1.08 14.80
C VAL A 78 -15.99 0.11 14.96
N GLY A 79 -17.11 -0.07 15.67
CA GLY A 79 -18.05 1.02 15.98
C GLY A 79 -17.42 2.15 16.79
N GLN A 80 -16.57 1.82 17.76
CA GLN A 80 -15.83 2.79 18.57
C GLN A 80 -14.85 3.60 17.72
N VAL A 81 -14.02 2.94 16.92
CA VAL A 81 -13.06 3.60 16.02
C VAL A 81 -13.78 4.51 15.01
N MET A 82 -14.90 4.05 14.46
CA MET A 82 -15.69 4.86 13.52
C MET A 82 -16.22 6.14 14.17
N LYS A 83 -16.67 6.11 15.43
CA LYS A 83 -17.08 7.34 16.15
C LYS A 83 -15.95 8.36 16.27
N VAL A 84 -14.73 7.89 16.58
CA VAL A 84 -13.54 8.75 16.68
C VAL A 84 -13.19 9.32 15.31
N SER A 85 -13.24 8.49 14.27
CA SER A 85 -13.02 8.89 12.87
C SER A 85 -14.01 9.96 12.41
N THR A 86 -15.30 9.79 12.73
CA THR A 86 -16.36 10.76 12.42
C THR A 86 -16.18 12.08 13.15
N LEU A 87 -15.75 12.06 14.42
CA LEU A 87 -15.38 13.30 15.12
C LEU A 87 -14.29 14.03 14.34
N LEU A 88 -13.20 13.35 14.00
CA LEU A 88 -12.08 13.97 13.30
C LEU A 88 -12.49 14.52 11.93
N GLN A 89 -13.33 13.79 11.18
CA GLN A 89 -13.93 14.27 9.94
C GLN A 89 -14.74 15.56 10.14
N ASN A 90 -15.55 15.63 11.20
CA ASN A 90 -16.37 16.82 11.48
C ASN A 90 -15.49 18.02 11.88
N ILE A 91 -14.40 17.79 12.61
CA ILE A 91 -13.42 18.83 12.91
C ILE A 91 -12.75 19.33 11.63
N TRP A 92 -12.34 18.44 10.71
CA TRP A 92 -11.78 18.85 9.43
C TRP A 92 -12.75 19.67 8.57
N LYS A 93 -14.05 19.39 8.65
CA LYS A 93 -15.08 20.19 7.96
C LYS A 93 -15.29 21.55 8.61
N ALA A 94 -15.28 21.63 9.93
CA ALA A 94 -15.47 22.86 10.67
C ALA A 94 -14.25 23.78 10.62
N GLU A 95 -13.04 23.20 10.67
CA GLU A 95 -11.76 23.91 10.65
C GLU A 95 -10.81 23.27 9.63
N PRO A 96 -10.94 23.60 8.32
CA PRO A 96 -10.17 22.98 7.24
C PRO A 96 -8.65 23.07 7.39
N ALA A 97 -8.14 24.05 8.13
CA ALA A 97 -6.72 24.20 8.45
C ALA A 97 -6.15 23.01 9.23
N THR A 98 -6.98 22.23 9.93
CA THR A 98 -6.56 21.05 10.70
C THR A 98 -6.37 19.80 9.85
N LEU A 99 -6.93 19.75 8.63
CA LEU A 99 -6.90 18.57 7.76
C LEU A 99 -5.46 18.21 7.35
N LEU A 100 -4.76 19.14 6.69
CA LEU A 100 -3.43 18.85 6.14
C LEU A 100 -2.42 18.43 7.24
N PRO A 101 -2.31 19.10 8.40
CA PRO A 101 -1.45 18.65 9.49
C PRO A 101 -1.82 17.27 10.05
N SER A 102 -3.12 16.91 10.06
CA SER A 102 -3.56 15.58 10.48
C SER A 102 -3.10 14.51 9.49
N LEU A 103 -3.19 14.80 8.18
CA LEU A 103 -2.74 13.87 7.15
C LEU A 103 -1.23 13.71 7.15
N GLN A 104 -0.48 14.80 7.34
CA GLN A 104 0.97 14.73 7.52
C GLN A 104 1.34 13.81 8.70
N GLU A 105 0.58 13.86 9.79
CA GLU A 105 0.77 12.96 10.94
C GLU A 105 0.47 11.50 10.58
N VAL A 106 -0.62 11.21 9.85
CA VAL A 106 -0.91 9.85 9.34
C VAL A 106 0.27 9.33 8.51
N PHE A 107 0.80 10.15 7.61
CA PHE A 107 1.93 9.79 6.76
C PHE A 107 3.23 9.58 7.55
N ALA A 108 3.51 10.43 8.54
CA ALA A 108 4.66 10.27 9.42
C ALA A 108 4.60 8.94 10.18
N ILE A 109 3.41 8.57 10.67
CA ILE A 109 3.18 7.31 11.38
C ILE A 109 3.40 6.10 10.46
N ILE A 110 2.74 6.04 9.31
CA ILE A 110 2.85 4.87 8.42
C ILE A 110 4.22 4.77 7.74
N SER A 111 4.95 5.87 7.57
CA SER A 111 6.31 5.86 7.02
C SER A 111 7.41 5.65 8.07
N SER A 112 7.04 5.56 9.36
CA SER A 112 7.98 5.30 10.45
C SER A 112 8.71 3.97 10.25
N THR A 113 10.02 3.99 10.49
CA THR A 113 10.90 2.82 10.40
C THR A 113 11.29 2.29 11.78
N ASP A 114 10.70 2.82 12.84
CA ASP A 114 10.92 2.37 14.21
C ASP A 114 10.43 0.92 14.36
N PRO A 115 11.31 -0.04 14.71
CA PRO A 115 10.91 -1.43 14.89
C PRO A 115 10.08 -1.66 16.16
N SER A 116 10.12 -0.74 17.13
CA SER A 116 9.38 -0.85 18.40
C SER A 116 7.90 -0.46 18.28
N PHE A 117 7.53 0.17 17.17
CA PHE A 117 6.20 0.73 16.97
C PHE A 117 5.59 0.25 15.65
N ASP A 118 4.48 -0.49 15.77
CA ASP A 118 3.65 -0.86 14.63
C ASP A 118 2.27 -0.22 14.74
N PRO A 119 1.92 0.71 13.83
CA PRO A 119 0.67 1.43 13.91
C PRO A 119 -0.52 0.56 13.55
N SER A 120 -1.61 0.78 14.27
CA SER A 120 -2.88 0.11 14.06
C SER A 120 -3.45 0.33 12.67
N ILE A 121 -4.06 -0.73 12.12
CA ILE A 121 -4.88 -0.66 10.91
C ILE A 121 -6.12 0.23 11.09
N ALA A 122 -6.47 0.61 12.32
CA ALA A 122 -7.56 1.56 12.60
C ALA A 122 -7.37 2.90 11.89
N LEU A 123 -6.14 3.29 11.54
CA LEU A 123 -5.88 4.48 10.72
C LEU A 123 -6.60 4.45 9.36
N ALA A 124 -6.91 3.25 8.84
CA ALA A 124 -7.72 3.09 7.63
C ALA A 124 -9.11 3.73 7.75
N SER A 125 -9.66 3.87 8.97
CA SER A 125 -10.96 4.53 9.15
C SER A 125 -10.92 5.99 8.72
N LEU A 126 -9.76 6.64 8.75
CA LEU A 126 -9.60 8.06 8.42
C LEU A 126 -9.63 8.30 6.91
N VAL A 127 -9.08 7.38 6.13
CA VAL A 127 -8.73 7.65 4.73
C VAL A 127 -9.93 7.67 3.79
N GLN A 128 -11.04 7.05 4.18
CA GLN A 128 -12.32 7.12 3.47
C GLN A 128 -12.95 8.52 3.49
N HIS A 129 -12.52 9.40 4.40
CA HIS A 129 -13.08 10.74 4.56
C HIS A 129 -12.31 11.82 3.78
N ILE A 130 -11.21 11.45 3.12
CA ILE A 130 -10.28 12.39 2.49
C ILE A 130 -10.62 12.56 1.01
N PRO A 131 -10.68 13.81 0.49
CA PRO A 131 -10.89 14.04 -0.94
C PRO A 131 -9.78 13.44 -1.81
N ILE A 132 -10.15 12.82 -2.93
CA ILE A 132 -9.22 12.16 -3.87
C ILE A 132 -8.11 13.10 -4.35
N GLN A 133 -8.40 14.40 -4.55
CA GLN A 133 -7.41 15.39 -4.97
C GLN A 133 -6.24 15.51 -3.98
N MET A 134 -6.50 15.33 -2.69
CA MET A 134 -5.48 15.39 -1.64
C MET A 134 -4.58 14.16 -1.66
N ILE A 135 -5.10 12.99 -2.08
CA ILE A 135 -4.32 11.76 -2.26
C ILE A 135 -3.15 12.03 -3.21
N THR A 136 -3.44 12.60 -4.37
CA THR A 136 -2.42 12.89 -5.40
C THR A 136 -1.32 13.80 -4.87
N VAL A 137 -1.68 14.85 -4.11
CA VAL A 137 -0.72 15.79 -3.53
C VAL A 137 0.18 15.10 -2.51
N LEU A 138 -0.41 14.32 -1.59
CA LEU A 138 0.33 13.63 -0.53
C LEU A 138 1.24 12.52 -1.07
N ILE A 139 0.74 11.72 -2.01
CA ILE A 139 1.54 10.69 -2.68
C ILE A 139 2.69 11.32 -3.44
N LYS A 140 2.46 12.40 -4.19
CA LYS A 140 3.54 13.11 -4.90
C LYS A 140 4.59 13.64 -3.92
N SER A 141 4.16 14.22 -2.80
CA SER A 141 5.09 14.68 -1.76
C SER A 141 5.93 13.52 -1.20
N LEU A 142 5.30 12.38 -0.90
CA LEU A 142 6.00 11.21 -0.36
C LEU A 142 7.02 10.62 -1.34
N THR A 143 6.70 10.55 -2.64
CA THR A 143 7.56 9.87 -3.62
C THR A 143 8.64 10.77 -4.24
N THR A 144 8.46 12.09 -4.22
CA THR A 144 9.40 13.04 -4.85
C THR A 144 10.30 13.78 -3.86
N ASP A 145 10.00 13.74 -2.56
CA ASP A 145 10.86 14.34 -1.55
C ASP A 145 12.16 13.53 -1.38
N GLN A 146 13.29 14.19 -1.66
CA GLN A 146 14.62 13.59 -1.60
C GLN A 146 15.03 13.19 -0.17
N ASN A 147 14.38 13.74 0.86
CA ASN A 147 14.65 13.42 2.25
C ASN A 147 13.96 12.11 2.70
N VAL A 148 12.99 11.61 1.92
CA VAL A 148 12.27 10.38 2.24
C VAL A 148 13.12 9.17 1.82
N ARG A 149 13.49 8.35 2.80
CA ARG A 149 14.28 7.13 2.56
C ARG A 149 13.41 6.02 1.98
N ASP A 150 14.01 5.16 1.17
CA ASP A 150 13.34 3.98 0.57
C ASP A 150 12.65 3.10 1.62
N ALA A 151 13.29 2.87 2.76
CA ALA A 151 12.71 2.09 3.86
C ALA A 151 11.39 2.68 4.39
N SER A 152 11.28 4.01 4.43
CA SER A 152 10.06 4.72 4.83
C SER A 152 8.95 4.56 3.79
N MET A 153 9.29 4.62 2.49
CA MET A 153 8.35 4.34 1.41
C MET A 153 7.85 2.89 1.43
N THR A 154 8.75 1.93 1.67
CA THR A 154 8.41 0.51 1.84
C THR A 154 7.43 0.31 3.00
N LYS A 155 7.71 0.90 4.17
CA LYS A 155 6.82 0.80 5.35
C LYS A 155 5.46 1.43 5.09
N ALA A 156 5.43 2.60 4.46
CA ALA A 156 4.18 3.28 4.10
C ALA A 156 3.33 2.39 3.17
N LEU A 157 3.93 1.84 2.10
CA LEU A 157 3.22 0.97 1.16
C LEU A 157 2.69 -0.30 1.84
N CYS A 158 3.52 -0.98 2.64
CA CYS A 158 3.09 -2.17 3.39
C CYS A 158 1.87 -1.87 4.28
N ARG A 159 1.93 -0.79 5.07
CA ARG A 159 0.85 -0.43 6.01
C ARG A 159 -0.41 0.04 5.29
N MET A 160 -0.29 0.73 4.15
CA MET A 160 -1.45 1.06 3.31
C MET A 160 -2.11 -0.19 2.73
N ILE A 161 -1.34 -1.22 2.37
CA ILE A 161 -1.92 -2.51 1.94
C ILE A 161 -2.62 -3.19 3.11
N ASP A 162 -2.03 -3.15 4.31
CA ASP A 162 -2.62 -3.73 5.52
C ASP A 162 -3.97 -3.09 5.89
N TRP A 163 -4.21 -1.84 5.51
CA TRP A 163 -5.51 -1.18 5.65
C TRP A 163 -6.66 -1.86 4.91
N LEU A 164 -6.38 -2.70 3.89
CA LEU A 164 -7.42 -3.54 3.26
C LEU A 164 -8.02 -4.56 4.25
N SER A 165 -7.37 -4.78 5.40
CA SER A 165 -7.87 -5.62 6.49
C SER A 165 -8.85 -4.89 7.42
N TRP A 166 -9.01 -3.56 7.27
CA TRP A 166 -10.01 -2.83 8.04
C TRP A 166 -11.42 -3.14 7.52
N PRO A 167 -12.37 -3.60 8.37
CA PRO A 167 -13.65 -4.14 7.91
C PRO A 167 -14.52 -3.19 7.08
N LEU A 168 -14.37 -1.87 7.32
CA LEU A 168 -15.10 -0.81 6.62
C LEU A 168 -14.18 -0.01 5.70
N ALA A 169 -13.08 -0.60 5.23
CA ALA A 169 -12.15 0.04 4.30
C ALA A 169 -12.85 0.39 2.99
N GLN A 170 -13.25 1.66 2.84
CA GLN A 170 -13.66 2.22 1.56
C GLN A 170 -12.52 3.09 1.02
N HIS A 171 -12.33 3.05 -0.30
CA HIS A 171 -11.35 3.85 -1.04
C HIS A 171 -9.87 3.58 -0.70
N VAL A 172 -9.55 2.61 0.17
CA VAL A 172 -8.15 2.23 0.49
C VAL A 172 -7.40 1.81 -0.77
N ASP A 173 -8.07 1.14 -1.70
CA ASP A 173 -7.55 0.76 -3.01
C ASP A 173 -7.02 1.98 -3.80
N THR A 174 -7.73 3.12 -3.73
CA THR A 174 -7.32 4.35 -4.41
C THR A 174 -5.99 4.86 -3.86
N TRP A 175 -5.79 4.79 -2.53
CA TRP A 175 -4.53 5.18 -1.89
C TRP A 175 -3.39 4.24 -2.26
N VAL A 176 -3.62 2.93 -2.17
CA VAL A 176 -2.61 1.90 -2.47
C VAL A 176 -2.19 1.98 -3.93
N VAL A 177 -3.14 2.00 -4.87
CA VAL A 177 -2.86 2.10 -6.31
C VAL A 177 -2.17 3.43 -6.64
N ALA A 178 -2.56 4.54 -6.02
CA ALA A 178 -1.89 5.82 -6.22
C ALA A 178 -0.42 5.75 -5.78
N LEU A 179 -0.11 5.14 -4.63
CA LEU A 179 1.26 4.98 -4.17
C LEU A 179 2.07 4.03 -5.06
N LEU A 180 1.49 2.91 -5.50
CA LEU A 180 2.13 1.97 -6.43
C LEU A 180 2.52 2.68 -7.74
N LYS A 181 1.59 3.43 -8.34
CA LYS A 181 1.85 4.26 -9.53
C LYS A 181 2.89 5.35 -9.26
N GLY A 182 2.80 6.01 -8.10
CA GLY A 182 3.73 7.06 -7.69
C GLY A 182 5.17 6.54 -7.58
N LEU A 183 5.36 5.36 -7.00
CA LEU A 183 6.66 4.69 -6.88
C LEU A 183 7.18 4.21 -8.24
N ALA A 184 6.31 3.74 -9.13
CA ALA A 184 6.69 3.36 -10.49
C ALA A 184 7.18 4.58 -11.29
N ALA A 185 6.52 5.73 -11.16
CA ALA A 185 6.90 6.98 -11.82
C ALA A 185 8.30 7.47 -11.41
N VAL A 186 8.71 7.23 -10.15
CA VAL A 186 10.07 7.52 -9.66
C VAL A 186 11.02 6.31 -9.72
N GLN A 187 10.67 5.29 -10.52
CA GLN A 187 11.48 4.10 -10.81
C GLN A 187 11.91 3.30 -9.57
N LYS A 188 11.11 3.29 -8.50
CA LYS A 188 11.34 2.50 -7.28
C LYS A 188 10.89 1.04 -7.44
N PHE A 189 11.26 0.40 -8.54
CA PHE A 189 10.79 -0.94 -8.91
C PHE A 189 11.18 -2.02 -7.90
N THR A 190 12.33 -1.91 -7.23
CA THR A 190 12.71 -2.89 -6.19
C THR A 190 11.74 -2.88 -5.01
N ILE A 191 11.27 -1.70 -4.57
CA ILE A 191 10.24 -1.60 -3.52
C ILE A 191 8.94 -2.26 -3.99
N LEU A 192 8.54 -2.00 -5.24
CA LEU A 192 7.31 -2.56 -5.82
C LEU A 192 7.38 -4.09 -5.91
N ILE A 193 8.52 -4.65 -6.33
CA ILE A 193 8.77 -6.09 -6.40
C ILE A 193 8.67 -6.70 -5.00
N ASP A 194 9.50 -6.22 -4.07
CA ASP A 194 9.64 -6.79 -2.73
C ASP A 194 8.31 -6.75 -1.96
N VAL A 195 7.58 -5.62 -2.05
CA VAL A 195 6.30 -5.46 -1.36
C VAL A 195 5.19 -6.28 -2.03
N THR A 196 5.19 -6.42 -3.36
CA THR A 196 4.23 -7.28 -4.06
C THR A 196 4.38 -8.72 -3.59
N LEU A 197 5.60 -9.27 -3.65
CA LEU A 197 5.87 -10.64 -3.19
C LEU A 197 5.51 -10.84 -1.72
N LEU A 198 5.78 -9.84 -0.87
CA LEU A 198 5.47 -9.91 0.56
C LEU A 198 3.97 -9.86 0.88
N LYS A 199 3.15 -9.14 0.09
CA LYS A 199 1.78 -8.78 0.47
C LYS A 199 0.69 -9.33 -0.45
N ILE A 200 1.02 -9.93 -1.59
CA ILE A 200 0.01 -10.32 -2.57
C ILE A 200 -0.99 -11.36 -2.05
N GLU A 201 -0.53 -12.33 -1.25
CA GLU A 201 -1.42 -13.31 -0.61
C GLU A 201 -2.39 -12.64 0.39
N LEU A 202 -1.92 -11.63 1.14
CA LEU A 202 -2.80 -10.85 2.02
C LEU A 202 -3.89 -10.16 1.20
N VAL A 203 -3.53 -9.49 0.11
CA VAL A 203 -4.48 -8.81 -0.79
C VAL A 203 -5.48 -9.83 -1.37
N PHE A 204 -5.00 -10.98 -1.83
CA PHE A 204 -5.86 -12.04 -2.35
C PHE A 204 -6.84 -12.54 -1.29
N ASN A 205 -6.38 -12.74 -0.07
CA ASN A 205 -7.22 -13.17 1.05
C ASN A 205 -8.33 -12.15 1.41
N ARG A 206 -8.17 -10.88 1.04
CA ARG A 206 -9.23 -9.87 1.22
C ARG A 206 -10.39 -10.04 0.24
N LEU A 207 -10.23 -10.77 -0.86
CA LEU A 207 -11.31 -11.03 -1.84
C LEU A 207 -12.49 -11.82 -1.25
N TRP A 208 -12.25 -12.59 -0.18
CA TRP A 208 -13.28 -13.32 0.55
C TRP A 208 -14.30 -12.41 1.24
N TYR A 209 -13.95 -11.15 1.52
CA TYR A 209 -14.77 -10.23 2.32
C TYR A 209 -15.56 -9.28 1.41
N PRO A 210 -16.90 -9.41 1.30
CA PRO A 210 -17.70 -8.69 0.30
C PRO A 210 -17.52 -7.17 0.29
N ILE A 211 -17.36 -6.55 1.46
CA ILE A 211 -17.25 -5.09 1.61
C ILE A 211 -15.97 -4.55 0.95
N VAL A 212 -14.84 -5.24 1.13
CA VAL A 212 -13.52 -4.79 0.63
C VAL A 212 -13.12 -5.49 -0.66
N ARG A 213 -13.86 -6.51 -1.09
CA ARG A 213 -13.56 -7.39 -2.24
C ARG A 213 -13.19 -6.60 -3.50
N GLN A 214 -13.97 -5.59 -3.86
CA GLN A 214 -13.72 -4.83 -5.08
C GLN A 214 -12.45 -3.98 -4.99
N GLY A 215 -12.20 -3.36 -3.84
CA GLY A 215 -10.96 -2.61 -3.61
C GLY A 215 -9.73 -3.53 -3.62
N ALA A 216 -9.83 -4.70 -2.96
CA ALA A 216 -8.80 -5.71 -2.98
C ALA A 216 -8.52 -6.23 -4.41
N LEU A 217 -9.56 -6.42 -5.24
CA LEU A 217 -9.39 -6.78 -6.65
C LEU A 217 -8.66 -5.71 -7.44
N ALA A 218 -8.97 -4.42 -7.23
CA ALA A 218 -8.28 -3.33 -7.89
C ALA A 218 -6.79 -3.31 -7.55
N VAL A 219 -6.43 -3.50 -6.28
CA VAL A 219 -5.04 -3.60 -5.84
C VAL A 219 -4.34 -4.85 -6.40
N LEU A 220 -4.99 -6.02 -6.31
CA LEU A 220 -4.45 -7.28 -6.84
C LEU A 220 -4.21 -7.18 -8.35
N SER A 221 -5.19 -6.65 -9.10
CA SER A 221 -5.08 -6.47 -10.55
C SER A 221 -3.90 -5.58 -10.89
N HIS A 222 -3.72 -4.46 -10.18
CA HIS A 222 -2.59 -3.57 -10.41
C HIS A 222 -1.25 -4.26 -10.11
N MET A 223 -1.14 -4.96 -8.98
CA MET A 223 0.07 -5.70 -8.61
C MET A 223 0.44 -6.75 -9.67
N LEU A 224 -0.50 -7.61 -10.03
CA LEU A 224 -0.28 -8.70 -10.99
C LEU A 224 -0.01 -8.19 -12.41
N LEU A 225 -0.80 -7.24 -12.90
CA LEU A 225 -0.65 -6.72 -14.24
C LEU A 225 0.58 -5.84 -14.42
N SER A 226 1.12 -5.24 -13.35
CA SER A 226 2.37 -4.49 -13.43
C SER A 226 3.61 -5.34 -13.16
N PHE A 227 3.48 -6.46 -12.43
CA PHE A 227 4.55 -7.41 -12.19
C PHE A 227 4.61 -8.44 -13.33
N GLN A 228 5.29 -8.08 -14.45
CA GLN A 228 5.31 -8.90 -15.69
C GLN A 228 6.61 -9.69 -15.94
N HIS A 229 7.65 -9.47 -15.13
CA HIS A 229 9.00 -9.99 -15.35
C HIS A 229 9.22 -11.41 -14.79
N SER A 230 8.30 -11.93 -13.98
CA SER A 230 8.39 -13.25 -13.35
C SER A 230 7.01 -13.75 -12.92
N PRO A 231 6.69 -15.05 -13.07
CA PRO A 231 5.40 -15.61 -12.65
C PRO A 231 5.23 -15.71 -11.13
N GLU A 232 6.28 -15.46 -10.35
CA GLU A 232 6.34 -15.71 -8.90
C GLU A 232 5.15 -15.13 -8.13
N ALA A 233 4.84 -13.84 -8.32
CA ALA A 233 3.72 -13.19 -7.65
C ALA A 233 2.36 -13.82 -8.01
N PHE A 234 2.17 -14.20 -9.28
CA PHE A 234 0.95 -14.88 -9.72
C PHE A 234 0.87 -16.30 -9.14
N HIS A 235 1.97 -17.03 -9.13
CA HIS A 235 2.03 -18.39 -8.60
C HIS A 235 1.78 -18.46 -7.09
N LEU A 236 2.08 -17.40 -6.33
CA LEU A 236 1.69 -17.31 -4.91
C LEU A 236 0.17 -17.33 -4.70
N VAL A 237 -0.62 -16.80 -5.65
CA VAL A 237 -2.09 -16.74 -5.50
C VAL A 237 -2.83 -17.91 -6.13
N VAL A 238 -2.22 -18.59 -7.11
CA VAL A 238 -2.80 -19.72 -7.85
C VAL A 238 -3.47 -20.78 -6.95
N PRO A 239 -2.85 -21.25 -5.84
CA PRO A 239 -3.44 -22.27 -4.97
C PRO A 239 -4.81 -21.89 -4.37
N HIS A 240 -5.14 -20.60 -4.35
CA HIS A 240 -6.35 -20.06 -3.71
C HIS A 240 -7.46 -19.72 -4.72
N VAL A 241 -7.17 -19.72 -6.03
CA VAL A 241 -8.08 -19.25 -7.09
C VAL A 241 -9.33 -20.12 -7.19
N VAL A 242 -9.18 -21.44 -7.26
CA VAL A 242 -10.31 -22.38 -7.46
C VAL A 242 -11.32 -22.25 -6.32
N ASN A 243 -10.85 -22.31 -5.07
CA ASN A 243 -11.71 -22.23 -3.88
C ASN A 243 -12.54 -20.93 -3.86
N LEU A 244 -11.93 -19.80 -4.23
CA LEU A 244 -12.63 -18.52 -4.30
C LEU A 244 -13.70 -18.52 -5.39
N VAL A 245 -13.36 -19.00 -6.60
CA VAL A 245 -14.27 -19.05 -7.74
C VAL A 245 -15.49 -19.93 -7.42
N GLU A 246 -15.25 -21.12 -6.87
CA GLU A 246 -16.32 -22.05 -6.52
C GLU A 246 -17.25 -21.47 -5.45
N SER A 247 -16.68 -20.92 -4.37
CA SER A 247 -17.48 -20.30 -3.31
C SER A 247 -18.39 -19.19 -3.85
N LEU A 248 -17.85 -18.28 -4.66
CA LEU A 248 -18.61 -17.17 -5.23
C LEU A 248 -19.59 -17.59 -6.33
N ARG A 249 -19.34 -18.72 -7.01
CA ARG A 249 -20.30 -19.28 -7.96
C ARG A 249 -21.51 -19.85 -7.23
N THR A 250 -21.29 -20.50 -6.09
CA THR A 250 -22.36 -21.13 -5.30
C THR A 250 -23.26 -20.14 -4.57
N ASP A 251 -22.79 -18.94 -4.24
CA ASP A 251 -23.59 -17.95 -3.51
C ASP A 251 -24.75 -17.34 -4.32
N GLY A 252 -24.69 -17.43 -5.65
CA GLY A 252 -25.73 -16.96 -6.58
C GLY A 252 -25.94 -15.44 -6.65
N LEU A 253 -25.13 -14.63 -5.95
CA LEU A 253 -25.33 -13.19 -5.82
C LEU A 253 -24.95 -12.44 -7.12
N PRO A 254 -25.74 -11.44 -7.57
CA PRO A 254 -25.39 -10.65 -8.77
C PRO A 254 -24.05 -9.93 -8.64
N THR A 255 -23.69 -9.47 -7.44
CA THR A 255 -22.41 -8.82 -7.15
C THR A 255 -21.24 -9.79 -7.27
N SER A 256 -21.40 -11.04 -6.81
CA SER A 256 -20.40 -12.10 -6.97
C SER A 256 -20.23 -12.48 -8.44
N LYS A 257 -21.31 -12.55 -9.23
CA LYS A 257 -21.23 -12.74 -10.68
C LYS A 257 -20.44 -11.62 -11.37
N ALA A 258 -20.75 -10.36 -11.07
CA ALA A 258 -20.06 -9.21 -11.65
C ALA A 258 -18.57 -9.18 -11.27
N PHE A 259 -18.24 -9.54 -10.03
CA PHE A 259 -16.87 -9.72 -9.58
C PHE A 259 -16.15 -10.82 -10.35
N LEU A 260 -16.78 -11.99 -10.49
CA LEU A 260 -16.18 -13.15 -11.17
C LEU A 260 -15.79 -12.80 -12.61
N LEU A 261 -16.59 -12.02 -13.34
CA LEU A 261 -16.26 -11.58 -14.69
C LEU A 261 -14.92 -10.82 -14.76
N GLN A 262 -14.69 -9.89 -13.83
CA GLN A 262 -13.45 -9.11 -13.76
C GLN A 262 -12.28 -9.98 -13.29
N PHE A 263 -12.53 -10.84 -12.31
CA PHE A 263 -11.52 -11.73 -11.76
C PHE A 263 -11.05 -12.78 -12.78
N THR A 264 -11.96 -13.36 -13.57
CA THR A 264 -11.58 -14.32 -14.62
C THR A 264 -10.83 -13.68 -15.77
N GLU A 265 -11.17 -12.44 -16.13
CA GLU A 265 -10.39 -11.68 -17.10
C GLU A 265 -8.94 -11.51 -16.64
N LEU A 266 -8.73 -11.14 -15.37
CA LEU A 266 -7.40 -11.04 -14.77
C LEU A 266 -6.66 -12.38 -14.79
N MET A 267 -7.32 -13.48 -14.40
CA MET A 267 -6.71 -14.82 -14.42
C MET A 267 -6.31 -15.23 -15.84
N HIS A 268 -7.15 -14.98 -16.84
CA HIS A 268 -6.81 -15.24 -18.24
C HIS A 268 -5.62 -14.40 -18.72
N CYS A 269 -5.55 -13.12 -18.36
CA CYS A 269 -4.39 -12.28 -18.66
C CYS A 269 -3.11 -12.84 -18.05
N MET A 270 -3.14 -13.29 -16.80
CA MET A 270 -1.97 -13.83 -16.10
C MET A 270 -1.53 -15.19 -16.65
N MET A 271 -2.45 -16.10 -16.92
CA MET A 271 -2.13 -17.41 -17.53
C MET A 271 -1.63 -17.26 -18.98
N TYR A 272 -2.08 -16.24 -19.71
CA TYR A 272 -1.55 -15.91 -21.03
C TYR A 272 -0.12 -15.35 -20.95
N GLN A 273 0.12 -14.38 -20.06
CA GLN A 273 1.44 -13.79 -19.84
C GLN A 273 2.46 -14.85 -19.38
N TYR A 274 2.05 -15.72 -18.47
CA TYR A 274 2.87 -16.76 -17.87
C TYR A 274 2.47 -18.14 -18.36
N SER A 275 2.45 -18.32 -19.69
CA SER A 275 2.21 -19.61 -20.31
C SER A 275 3.32 -20.64 -20.01
N GLY A 276 3.05 -21.93 -20.24
CA GLY A 276 4.01 -23.02 -20.01
C GLY A 276 3.81 -23.82 -18.72
N PHE A 277 2.71 -23.62 -18.00
CA PHE A 277 2.37 -24.33 -16.75
C PHE A 277 0.98 -25.00 -16.81
N PRO A 278 0.72 -25.94 -17.74
CA PRO A 278 -0.60 -26.54 -17.93
C PRO A 278 -1.12 -27.25 -16.67
N ASP A 279 -0.32 -28.12 -16.06
CA ASP A 279 -0.71 -28.87 -14.84
C ASP A 279 -1.13 -27.95 -13.69
N LEU A 280 -0.54 -26.75 -13.61
CA LEU A 280 -0.84 -25.77 -12.58
C LEU A 280 -2.14 -25.01 -12.86
N TYR A 281 -2.48 -24.79 -14.14
CA TYR A 281 -3.59 -23.93 -14.55
C TYR A 281 -4.84 -24.69 -14.96
N ASP A 282 -4.76 -25.99 -15.27
CA ASP A 282 -5.89 -26.80 -15.74
C ASP A 282 -7.07 -26.75 -14.76
N HIS A 283 -6.81 -26.84 -13.46
CA HIS A 283 -7.85 -26.72 -12.43
C HIS A 283 -8.51 -25.34 -12.39
N ILE A 284 -7.76 -24.27 -12.66
CA ILE A 284 -8.30 -22.91 -12.76
C ILE A 284 -9.17 -22.80 -14.01
N LEU A 285 -8.67 -23.27 -15.15
CA LEU A 285 -9.37 -23.24 -16.43
C LEU A 285 -10.71 -24.01 -16.35
N GLU A 286 -10.71 -25.17 -15.70
CA GLU A 286 -11.93 -25.95 -15.46
C GLU A 286 -12.89 -25.20 -14.54
N ALA A 287 -12.40 -24.59 -13.45
CA ALA A 287 -13.22 -23.80 -12.55
C ALA A 287 -13.85 -22.59 -13.23
N ILE A 288 -13.22 -21.98 -14.24
CA ILE A 288 -13.70 -20.76 -14.91
C ILE A 288 -14.31 -21.01 -16.31
N LYS A 289 -14.45 -22.26 -16.75
CA LYS A 289 -14.84 -22.63 -18.13
C LYS A 289 -16.15 -22.00 -18.64
N ASP A 290 -17.12 -21.81 -17.75
CA ASP A 290 -18.44 -21.27 -18.07
C ASP A 290 -18.48 -19.72 -18.06
N LEU A 291 -17.35 -19.07 -17.76
CA LEU A 291 -17.23 -17.62 -17.68
C LEU A 291 -16.59 -17.07 -18.98
N PRO A 292 -16.86 -15.80 -19.35
CA PRO A 292 -16.37 -15.23 -20.60
C PRO A 292 -14.84 -15.19 -20.66
N LYS A 293 -14.28 -15.76 -21.72
CA LYS A 293 -12.85 -15.67 -22.05
C LYS A 293 -12.59 -14.38 -22.87
N PRO A 294 -11.66 -13.50 -22.44
CA PRO A 294 -11.29 -12.33 -23.24
C PRO A 294 -10.58 -12.74 -24.54
N SER A 295 -10.72 -11.92 -25.60
CA SER A 295 -9.98 -12.14 -26.84
C SER A 295 -8.48 -11.91 -26.62
N GLU A 296 -7.65 -12.51 -27.48
CA GLU A 296 -6.21 -12.34 -27.41
C GLU A 296 -5.79 -10.87 -27.59
N GLU A 297 -6.47 -10.10 -28.45
CA GLU A 297 -6.18 -8.67 -28.60
C GLU A 297 -6.47 -7.90 -27.30
N LYS A 298 -7.58 -8.23 -26.62
CA LYS A 298 -7.94 -7.61 -25.34
C LYS A 298 -6.91 -7.94 -24.27
N ILE A 299 -6.47 -9.20 -24.17
CA ILE A 299 -5.43 -9.60 -23.21
C ILE A 299 -4.13 -8.81 -23.45
N LYS A 300 -3.65 -8.76 -24.70
CA LYS A 300 -2.43 -8.01 -25.05
C LYS A 300 -2.57 -6.52 -24.74
N LEU A 301 -3.73 -5.91 -25.00
CA LEU A 301 -4.00 -4.51 -24.69
C LEU A 301 -3.88 -4.24 -23.18
N VAL A 302 -4.52 -5.08 -22.36
CA VAL A 302 -4.53 -4.94 -20.90
C VAL A 302 -3.13 -5.10 -20.31
N LEU A 303 -2.36 -6.09 -20.78
CA LEU A 303 -0.97 -6.29 -20.35
C LEU A 303 -0.09 -5.08 -20.72
N ASN A 304 -0.18 -4.59 -21.96
CA ASN A 304 0.65 -3.46 -22.40
C ASN A 304 0.35 -2.15 -21.65
N GLN A 305 -0.90 -1.88 -21.31
CA GLN A 305 -1.28 -0.66 -20.58
C GLN A 305 -0.81 -0.65 -19.12
N SER A 306 -0.57 -1.83 -18.56
CA SER A 306 -0.39 -1.99 -17.12
C SER A 306 1.07 -2.16 -16.68
N ALA A 307 2.01 -2.37 -17.62
CA ALA A 307 3.43 -2.49 -17.32
C ALA A 307 3.99 -1.24 -16.59
N TRP A 308 4.91 -1.44 -15.66
CA TRP A 308 5.53 -0.34 -14.90
C TRP A 308 6.19 0.73 -15.80
N THR A 309 6.73 0.32 -16.95
CA THR A 309 7.37 1.18 -17.96
C THR A 309 6.37 1.96 -18.82
N SER A 310 5.14 1.48 -18.96
CA SER A 310 4.09 2.18 -19.73
C SER A 310 3.58 3.43 -19.01
N GLN A 311 3.70 3.47 -17.67
CA GLN A 311 3.18 4.58 -16.86
C GLN A 311 4.06 5.84 -16.91
N SER A 312 5.37 5.70 -17.19
CA SER A 312 6.28 6.85 -17.36
C SER A 312 5.99 7.68 -18.62
N ASN A 313 5.31 7.10 -19.62
CA ASN A 313 5.03 7.74 -20.90
C ASN A 313 3.84 8.71 -20.87
N SER A 314 3.08 8.79 -19.78
CA SER A 314 1.89 9.66 -19.68
C SER A 314 2.21 11.14 -19.41
N PHE A 315 3.43 11.47 -18.96
CA PHE A 315 3.88 12.85 -18.70
C PHE A 315 4.94 13.36 -19.69
N ALA A 316 5.38 12.53 -20.64
CA ALA A 316 6.42 12.86 -21.60
C ALA A 316 5.93 12.69 -23.04
N SER A 317 4.87 13.41 -23.43
CA SER A 317 4.60 13.60 -24.85
C SER A 317 5.65 14.58 -25.40
N SER A 318 6.42 14.11 -26.38
CA SER A 318 7.46 14.83 -27.13
C SER A 318 8.82 14.98 -26.44
N LEU A 319 9.68 13.96 -26.54
CA LEU A 319 11.12 14.06 -26.87
C LEU A 319 11.82 12.69 -26.76
N SER A 320 12.18 12.12 -27.90
CA SER A 320 13.04 10.94 -28.13
C SER A 320 12.63 9.62 -27.46
N LYS A 321 12.51 8.56 -28.29
CA LYS A 321 12.55 7.16 -27.84
C LYS A 321 13.92 6.88 -27.21
N GLN A 322 14.13 7.23 -25.95
CA GLN A 322 15.18 6.62 -25.16
C GLN A 322 14.66 5.25 -24.71
N THR A 323 15.23 4.19 -25.29
CA THR A 323 15.09 2.83 -24.76
C THR A 323 15.71 2.83 -23.36
N GLY A 324 14.87 2.96 -22.34
CA GLY A 324 15.27 2.96 -20.94
C GLY A 324 15.73 1.57 -20.48
N LYS A 325 16.08 1.47 -19.18
CA LYS A 325 16.42 0.21 -18.50
C LYS A 325 15.32 -0.85 -18.69
N SER A 326 15.68 -2.11 -18.43
CA SER A 326 14.69 -3.20 -18.32
C SER A 326 13.58 -2.84 -17.32
N GLU A 327 12.40 -3.44 -17.44
CA GLU A 327 11.23 -3.11 -16.61
C GLU A 327 11.46 -3.26 -15.10
N THR A 328 12.46 -4.05 -14.71
CA THR A 328 12.88 -4.24 -13.31
C THR A 328 13.77 -3.11 -12.78
N GLY A 329 14.20 -2.18 -13.64
CA GLY A 329 15.22 -1.17 -13.35
C GLY A 329 16.62 -1.75 -13.15
N LYS A 330 16.83 -3.05 -13.40
CA LYS A 330 18.13 -3.72 -13.28
C LYS A 330 18.88 -3.69 -14.62
N THR A 331 20.21 -3.73 -14.53
CA THR A 331 21.12 -3.76 -15.68
C THR A 331 21.84 -5.10 -15.73
N GLY A 332 21.89 -5.69 -16.92
CA GLY A 332 22.63 -6.93 -17.19
C GLY A 332 24.15 -6.73 -17.16
N LEU A 333 24.87 -7.85 -17.21
CA LEU A 333 26.33 -7.85 -17.39
C LEU A 333 26.66 -8.23 -18.83
N ILE A 334 27.63 -7.54 -19.43
CA ILE A 334 28.13 -7.90 -20.76
C ILE A 334 28.76 -9.29 -20.67
N ASN A 335 28.40 -10.17 -21.59
CA ASN A 335 29.09 -11.44 -21.73
C ASN A 335 30.38 -11.24 -22.55
N LEU A 336 31.54 -11.47 -21.95
CA LEU A 336 32.85 -11.39 -22.58
C LEU A 336 33.26 -12.72 -23.25
N GLY A 337 32.27 -13.50 -23.73
CA GLY A 337 32.46 -14.83 -24.32
C GLY A 337 31.88 -15.94 -23.44
N ASN A 338 32.73 -16.66 -22.71
CA ASN A 338 32.32 -17.77 -21.84
C ASN A 338 32.04 -17.31 -20.40
N THR A 339 31.64 -16.06 -20.17
CA THR A 339 31.46 -15.52 -18.81
C THR A 339 30.02 -15.60 -18.30
N CYS A 340 29.12 -16.27 -19.02
CA CYS A 340 27.70 -16.37 -18.64
C CYS A 340 27.51 -16.98 -17.24
N TYR A 341 28.26 -18.03 -16.88
CA TYR A 341 28.20 -18.63 -15.55
C TYR A 341 28.58 -17.62 -14.45
N MET A 342 29.65 -16.85 -14.68
CA MET A 342 30.13 -15.86 -13.73
C MET A 342 29.13 -14.71 -13.62
N ASN A 343 28.57 -14.26 -14.75
CA ASN A 343 27.54 -13.23 -14.78
C ASN A 343 26.30 -13.66 -13.98
N SER A 344 25.84 -14.90 -14.13
CA SER A 344 24.73 -15.46 -13.35
C SER A 344 25.03 -15.43 -11.85
N ILE A 345 26.19 -15.96 -11.41
CA ILE A 345 26.56 -15.98 -9.98
C ILE A 345 26.71 -14.57 -9.41
N ILE A 346 27.35 -13.64 -10.15
CA ILE A 346 27.51 -12.25 -9.70
C ILE A 346 26.15 -11.57 -9.55
N GLN A 347 25.23 -11.76 -10.51
CA GLN A 347 23.88 -11.22 -10.42
C GLN A 347 23.11 -11.82 -9.23
N THR A 348 23.20 -13.13 -8.99
CA THR A 348 22.59 -13.77 -7.80
C THR A 348 23.11 -13.16 -6.51
N LEU A 349 24.44 -13.01 -6.37
CA LEU A 349 25.06 -12.40 -5.20
C LEU A 349 24.67 -10.92 -5.05
N PHE A 350 24.54 -10.19 -6.16
CA PHE A 350 24.12 -8.79 -6.14
C PHE A 350 22.63 -8.62 -5.76
N MET A 351 21.78 -9.58 -6.11
CA MET A 351 20.36 -9.60 -5.71
C MET A 351 20.16 -9.95 -4.23
N ALA A 352 21.12 -10.65 -3.61
CA ALA A 352 21.13 -10.88 -2.17
C ALA A 352 21.38 -9.55 -1.42
N THR A 353 20.30 -8.86 -1.08
CA THR A 353 20.31 -7.48 -0.59
C THR A 353 21.25 -7.26 0.61
N ASP A 354 21.23 -8.16 1.60
CA ASP A 354 22.11 -8.04 2.76
C ASP A 354 23.57 -8.23 2.40
N PHE A 355 23.89 -9.23 1.57
CA PHE A 355 25.24 -9.46 1.07
C PHE A 355 25.75 -8.24 0.28
N ARG A 356 24.93 -7.71 -0.65
CA ARG A 356 25.25 -6.50 -1.41
C ARG A 356 25.56 -5.31 -0.50
N ARG A 357 24.73 -5.04 0.53
CA ARG A 357 24.97 -3.92 1.46
C ARG A 357 26.29 -4.08 2.21
N HIS A 358 26.61 -5.28 2.67
CA HIS A 358 27.88 -5.56 3.35
C HIS A 358 29.07 -5.36 2.40
N VAL A 359 29.00 -5.87 1.17
CA VAL A 359 30.07 -5.68 0.17
C VAL A 359 30.31 -4.19 -0.11
N LEU A 360 29.25 -3.39 -0.23
CA LEU A 360 29.35 -1.95 -0.47
C LEU A 360 29.88 -1.15 0.74
N SER A 361 29.76 -1.66 1.96
CA SER A 361 30.27 -1.00 3.18
C SER A 361 31.68 -1.42 3.61
N LEU A 362 32.29 -2.40 2.92
CA LEU A 362 33.66 -2.86 3.20
C LEU A 362 34.68 -1.74 3.01
N HIS A 363 35.54 -1.55 4.01
CA HIS A 363 36.71 -0.67 3.94
C HIS A 363 37.92 -1.49 3.46
N LEU A 364 38.25 -1.36 2.18
CA LEU A 364 39.26 -2.21 1.53
C LEU A 364 40.63 -1.54 1.45
N ASN A 365 41.64 -2.15 2.09
CA ASN A 365 43.05 -1.77 1.97
C ASN A 365 43.59 -2.05 0.55
N SER A 366 44.71 -1.44 0.17
CA SER A 366 45.33 -1.52 -1.17
C SER A 366 45.66 -2.94 -1.65
N SER A 367 45.74 -3.93 -0.77
CA SER A 367 46.08 -5.32 -1.10
C SER A 367 44.92 -6.17 -1.64
N ASN A 368 43.65 -5.80 -1.43
CA ASN A 368 42.50 -6.64 -1.83
C ASN A 368 41.90 -6.19 -3.17
N THR A 369 42.61 -6.47 -4.26
CA THR A 369 42.28 -5.99 -5.61
C THR A 369 41.02 -6.63 -6.19
N LEU A 370 40.73 -7.90 -5.88
CA LEU A 370 39.54 -8.59 -6.35
C LEU A 370 38.27 -8.06 -5.69
N MET A 371 38.27 -7.92 -4.35
CA MET A 371 37.11 -7.42 -3.63
C MET A 371 36.78 -5.98 -4.03
N LYS A 372 37.81 -5.16 -4.33
CA LYS A 372 37.61 -3.82 -4.89
C LYS A 372 36.89 -3.84 -6.23
N LYS A 373 37.22 -4.79 -7.11
CA LYS A 373 36.55 -4.97 -8.40
C LYS A 373 35.09 -5.41 -8.23
N ILE A 374 34.81 -6.32 -7.29
CA ILE A 374 33.44 -6.74 -6.98
C ILE A 374 32.64 -5.58 -6.40
N GLN A 375 33.21 -4.83 -5.45
CA GLN A 375 32.58 -3.66 -4.84
C GLN A 375 32.27 -2.59 -5.89
N LEU A 376 33.22 -2.29 -6.79
CA LEU A 376 33.01 -1.36 -7.89
C LEU A 376 31.94 -1.85 -8.87
N LEU A 377 31.92 -3.16 -9.18
CA LEU A 377 30.91 -3.75 -10.03
C LEU A 377 29.52 -3.67 -9.41
N PHE A 378 29.39 -3.91 -8.09
CA PHE A 378 28.13 -3.78 -7.37
C PHE A 378 27.65 -2.33 -7.31
N ALA A 379 28.57 -1.38 -7.09
CA ALA A 379 28.24 0.05 -7.16
C ALA A 379 27.79 0.44 -8.57
N PHE A 380 28.47 -0.06 -9.60
CA PHE A 380 28.09 0.15 -10.99
C PHE A 380 26.69 -0.42 -11.27
N LEU A 381 26.42 -1.69 -10.92
CA LEU A 381 25.12 -2.31 -11.12
C LEU A 381 23.99 -1.59 -10.34
N ALA A 382 24.31 -0.98 -9.21
CA ALA A 382 23.35 -0.20 -8.41
C ALA A 382 23.01 1.18 -9.02
N HIS A 383 23.97 1.83 -9.70
CA HIS A 383 23.86 3.23 -10.11
C HIS A 383 23.90 3.49 -11.62
N THR A 384 24.33 2.52 -12.42
CA THR A 384 24.48 2.68 -13.87
C THR A 384 23.17 3.02 -14.56
N GLN A 385 23.23 3.83 -15.62
CA GLN A 385 22.12 4.16 -16.51
C GLN A 385 22.24 3.44 -17.86
N ARG A 386 23.16 2.48 -17.97
CA ARG A 386 23.38 1.72 -19.19
C ARG A 386 22.14 0.86 -19.51
N VAL A 387 21.75 0.91 -20.79
CA VAL A 387 20.72 0.03 -21.37
C VAL A 387 21.16 -1.43 -21.23
N ALA A 388 20.21 -2.33 -20.97
CA ALA A 388 20.46 -3.76 -20.82
C ALA A 388 21.07 -4.36 -22.10
#